data_AF-A0A5N5GLL6-F1
#
_entry.id   AF-A0A5N5GLL6-F1
#
_cell.length_a   1.000
_cell.length_b   1.000
_cell.length_c   1.000
_cell.angle_alpha   90.00
_cell.angle_beta   90.00
_cell.angle_gamma   90.00
#
_symmetry.space_group_name_H-M   'P 1'
#
loop_
_entity.id
_entity.type
_entity.pdbx_description
1 polymer ?
#
loop_
_entity_poly.entity_id
_entity_poly.type
_entity_poly.pdbx_seq_one_letter_code
_entity_poly.pdbx_strand_id
1 'polypeptide(L)'
;MQLLFPEFTRKLLVAVMDKWDSHVLVIDNVAPPNWKDEPAGRILELCILHLAMSEITVLETRHPIVINEAVDLAKWFCDGSAPRIINGCLRTFVKQIEEAGGLTPANSGFGV
;
A
#
# COMPACT_ATOMS: atom_id res chain seq x y z
N MET A 1 -20.39 8.66 21.64
CA MET A 1 -19.53 8.06 20.60
C MET A 1 -20.31 8.09 19.29
N GLN A 2 -20.51 9.28 18.71
CA GLN A 2 -21.34 9.50 17.53
C GLN A 2 -20.44 9.56 16.27
N LEU A 3 -20.66 8.62 15.35
CA LEU A 3 -20.54 8.75 13.88
C LEU A 3 -19.30 9.50 13.32
N LEU A 4 -18.09 9.07 13.68
CA LEU A 4 -16.83 9.53 13.05
C LEU A 4 -16.40 8.69 11.82
N PHE A 5 -17.13 7.59 11.54
CA PHE A 5 -16.79 6.62 10.49
C PHE A 5 -17.14 7.04 9.05
N PRO A 6 -18.27 7.71 8.73
CA PRO A 6 -18.66 7.94 7.33
C PRO A 6 -17.68 8.81 6.55
N GLU A 7 -17.13 9.85 7.19
CA GLU A 7 -16.20 10.78 6.54
C GLU A 7 -14.83 10.13 6.30
N PHE A 8 -14.37 9.28 7.22
CA PHE A 8 -13.14 8.52 7.02
C PHE A 8 -13.29 7.54 5.86
N THR A 9 -14.36 6.73 5.86
CA THR A 9 -14.61 5.76 4.78
C THR A 9 -14.77 6.45 3.43
N ARG A 10 -15.45 7.62 3.38
CA ARG A 10 -15.54 8.42 2.15
C ARG A 10 -14.17 8.89 1.67
N LYS A 11 -13.35 9.46 2.55
CA LYS A 11 -12.01 9.94 2.21
C LYS A 11 -11.13 8.80 1.70
N LEU A 12 -11.16 7.65 2.37
CA LEU A 12 -10.41 6.47 1.96
C LEU A 12 -10.88 5.95 0.59
N LEU A 13 -12.20 5.89 0.35
CA LEU A 13 -12.73 5.46 -0.95
C LEU A 13 -12.29 6.39 -2.08
N VAL A 14 -12.37 7.70 -1.87
CA VAL A 14 -11.89 8.70 -2.84
C VAL A 14 -10.39 8.53 -3.08
N ALA A 15 -9.60 8.36 -2.02
CA ALA A 15 -8.16 8.12 -2.13
C ALA A 15 -7.83 6.88 -2.98
N VAL A 16 -8.57 5.78 -2.77
CA VAL A 16 -8.41 4.55 -3.56
C VAL A 16 -8.74 4.80 -5.03
N MET A 17 -9.84 5.48 -5.32
CA MET A 17 -10.23 5.80 -6.70
C MET A 17 -9.20 6.68 -7.40
N ASP A 18 -8.73 7.74 -6.73
CA ASP A 18 -7.79 8.71 -7.31
C ASP A 18 -6.39 8.12 -7.56
N LYS A 19 -6.00 7.11 -6.77
CA LYS A 19 -4.67 6.48 -6.84
C LYS A 19 -4.68 5.12 -7.50
N TRP A 20 -5.83 4.60 -7.92
CA TRP A 20 -6.00 3.24 -8.41
C TRP A 20 -4.94 2.86 -9.45
N ASP A 21 -4.86 3.60 -10.55
CA ASP A 21 -3.95 3.31 -11.66
C ASP A 21 -2.48 3.34 -11.23
N SER A 22 -2.11 4.29 -10.37
CA SER A 22 -0.75 4.37 -9.82
C SER A 22 -0.42 3.18 -8.92
N HIS A 23 -1.38 2.74 -8.10
CA HIS A 23 -1.19 1.60 -7.22
C HIS A 23 -1.13 0.28 -7.99
N VAL A 24 -1.87 0.13 -9.10
CA VAL A 24 -1.76 -1.07 -9.96
C VAL A 24 -0.31 -1.23 -10.45
N LEU A 25 0.32 -0.14 -10.90
CA LEU A 25 1.72 -0.17 -11.35
C LEU A 25 2.70 -0.48 -10.20
N VAL A 26 2.47 0.09 -9.02
CA VAL A 26 3.31 -0.19 -7.85
C VAL A 26 3.17 -1.65 -7.42
N ILE A 27 1.93 -2.16 -7.33
CA ILE A 27 1.64 -3.54 -6.94
C ILE A 27 2.28 -4.50 -7.94
N ASP A 28 2.23 -4.22 -9.24
CA ASP A 28 2.93 -5.04 -10.23
C ASP A 28 4.45 -5.09 -9.97
N ASN A 29 5.06 -4.01 -9.46
CA ASN A 29 6.48 -4.00 -9.16
C ASN A 29 6.85 -4.68 -7.82
N VAL A 30 5.98 -4.62 -6.80
CA VAL A 30 6.30 -5.13 -5.46
C VAL A 30 5.75 -6.52 -5.16
N ALA A 31 4.68 -6.93 -5.86
CA ALA A 31 4.05 -8.22 -5.65
C ALA A 31 4.89 -9.36 -6.26
N PRO A 32 4.85 -10.56 -5.65
CA PRO A 32 5.58 -11.70 -6.19
C PRO A 32 5.08 -12.11 -7.58
N PRO A 33 5.93 -12.63 -8.48
CA PRO A 33 5.52 -13.00 -9.84
C PRO A 33 4.35 -13.97 -9.90
N ASN A 34 4.27 -14.94 -8.98
CA ASN A 34 3.19 -15.93 -8.93
C ASN A 34 1.81 -15.33 -8.60
N TRP A 35 1.73 -14.09 -8.13
CA TRP A 35 0.45 -13.39 -7.95
C TRP A 35 -0.04 -12.77 -9.27
N LYS A 36 0.88 -12.53 -10.22
CA LYS A 36 0.57 -11.98 -11.54
C LYS A 36 -0.01 -13.03 -12.49
N ASP A 37 0.35 -14.29 -12.27
CA ASP A 37 -0.13 -15.41 -13.10
C ASP A 37 -1.60 -15.75 -12.80
N GLU A 38 -2.06 -15.49 -11.57
CA GLU A 38 -3.43 -15.79 -11.11
C GLU A 38 -4.07 -14.63 -10.31
N PRO A 39 -4.31 -13.45 -10.93
CA PRO A 39 -4.84 -12.29 -10.22
C PRO A 39 -6.25 -12.52 -9.67
N ALA A 40 -7.07 -13.34 -10.35
CA ALA A 40 -8.40 -13.72 -9.89
C ALA A 40 -8.37 -14.57 -8.59
N GLY A 41 -7.29 -15.31 -8.35
CA GLY A 41 -7.09 -16.09 -7.12
C GLY A 41 -6.58 -15.24 -5.95
N ARG A 42 -6.20 -13.98 -6.18
CA ARG A 42 -5.56 -13.08 -5.21
C ARG A 42 -6.29 -11.75 -5.02
N ILE A 43 -7.59 -11.72 -5.37
CA ILE A 43 -8.39 -10.49 -5.33
C ILE A 43 -8.35 -9.84 -3.94
N LEU A 44 -8.48 -10.63 -2.87
CA LEU A 44 -8.49 -10.10 -1.51
C LEU A 44 -7.15 -9.48 -1.13
N GLU A 45 -6.04 -10.15 -1.43
CA GLU A 45 -4.70 -9.65 -1.19
C GLU A 45 -4.43 -8.33 -1.93
N LEU A 46 -4.84 -8.26 -3.20
CA LEU A 46 -4.72 -7.05 -4.02
C LEU A 46 -5.57 -5.90 -3.47
N CYS A 47 -6.82 -6.18 -3.05
CA CYS A 47 -7.68 -5.18 -2.41
C CYS A 47 -7.06 -4.64 -1.12
N ILE A 48 -6.47 -5.50 -0.28
CA ILE A 48 -5.80 -5.09 0.95
C ILE A 48 -4.61 -4.17 0.65
N LEU A 49 -3.80 -4.51 -0.35
CA LEU A 49 -2.69 -3.67 -0.80
C LEU A 49 -3.17 -2.29 -1.27
N HIS A 50 -4.19 -2.24 -2.12
CA HIS A 50 -4.77 -0.98 -2.60
C HIS A 50 -5.27 -0.09 -1.47
N LEU A 51 -5.99 -0.66 -0.49
CA LEU A 51 -6.50 0.09 0.65
C LEU A 51 -5.35 0.67 1.48
N ALA A 52 -4.39 -0.17 1.86
CA ALA A 52 -3.26 0.24 2.69
C ALA A 52 -2.36 1.28 2.00
N MET A 53 -2.08 1.12 0.70
CA MET A 53 -1.30 2.09 -0.07
C MET A 53 -2.02 3.45 -0.18
N SER A 54 -3.34 3.43 -0.34
CA SER A 54 -4.15 4.66 -0.43
C SER A 54 -4.19 5.41 0.90
N GLU A 55 -4.30 4.70 2.01
CA GLU A 55 -4.21 5.29 3.33
C GLU A 55 -2.80 5.86 3.61
N ILE A 56 -1.74 5.12 3.27
CA ILE A 56 -0.35 5.59 3.41
C ILE A 56 -0.06 6.87 2.61
N THR A 57 -0.64 7.00 1.41
CA THR A 57 -0.33 8.11 0.49
C THR A 57 -1.18 9.35 0.70
N VAL A 58 -2.40 9.21 1.21
CA VAL A 58 -3.37 10.31 1.28
C VAL A 58 -3.68 10.73 2.72
N LEU A 59 -3.48 9.83 3.70
CA LEU A 59 -3.82 10.09 5.10
C LEU A 59 -2.56 10.25 5.95
N GLU A 60 -2.62 11.14 6.95
CA GLU A 60 -1.52 11.39 7.90
C GLU A 60 -1.36 10.28 8.96
N THR A 61 -1.80 9.07 8.63
CA THR A 61 -1.71 7.89 9.48
C THR A 61 -0.28 7.37 9.51
N ARG A 62 0.17 6.95 10.70
CA ARG A 62 1.53 6.40 10.86
C ARG A 62 1.65 5.10 10.06
N HIS A 63 2.57 5.04 9.10
CA HIS A 63 2.76 3.89 8.22
C HIS A 63 2.86 2.53 8.94
N PRO A 64 3.55 2.40 10.10
CA PRO A 64 3.57 1.12 10.83
C PRO A 64 2.20 0.64 11.31
N ILE A 65 1.27 1.56 11.61
CA ILE A 65 -0.10 1.21 12.03
C ILE A 65 -0.86 0.62 10.85
N VAL A 66 -0.87 1.32 9.72
CA VAL A 66 -1.55 0.89 8.49
C VAL A 66 -1.04 -0.47 8.01
N ILE A 67 0.29 -0.69 8.08
CA ILE A 67 0.89 -1.98 7.73
C ILE A 67 0.40 -3.09 8.67
N ASN A 68 0.38 -2.86 9.99
CA ASN A 68 -0.09 -3.86 10.95
C ASN A 68 -1.57 -4.20 10.74
N GLU A 69 -2.41 -3.19 10.50
CA GLU A 69 -3.85 -3.39 10.24
C GLU A 69 -4.09 -4.17 8.94
N ALA A 70 -3.34 -3.87 7.88
CA ALA A 70 -3.40 -4.63 6.62
C ALA A 70 -2.96 -6.10 6.80
N VAL A 71 -1.91 -6.33 7.59
CA VAL A 71 -1.43 -7.68 7.91
C VAL A 71 -2.44 -8.43 8.76
N ASP A 72 -3.07 -7.77 9.72
CA ASP A 72 -4.13 -8.39 10.52
C ASP A 72 -5.33 -8.73 9.63
N LEU A 73 -5.78 -7.81 8.78
CA LEU A 73 -6.85 -8.07 7.82
C LEU A 73 -6.55 -9.30 6.93
N ALA A 74 -5.31 -9.43 6.46
CA ALA A 74 -4.87 -10.59 5.70
C ALA A 74 -4.91 -11.90 6.51
N LYS A 75 -4.67 -11.87 7.83
CA LYS A 75 -4.82 -13.08 8.67
C LYS A 75 -6.27 -13.52 8.81
N TRP A 76 -7.22 -12.58 8.74
CA TRP A 76 -8.65 -12.88 8.85
C TRP A 76 -9.23 -13.42 7.55
N PHE A 77 -8.79 -12.90 6.40
CA PHE A 77 -9.46 -13.12 5.12
C PHE A 77 -8.62 -13.87 4.07
N CYS A 78 -7.30 -13.94 4.23
CA CYS A 78 -6.39 -14.61 3.30
C CYS A 78 -5.72 -15.81 3.97
N ASP A 79 -5.11 -16.67 3.16
CA ASP A 79 -4.48 -17.91 3.63
C ASP A 79 -2.97 -17.95 3.34
N GLY A 80 -2.32 -18.99 3.88
CA GLY A 80 -0.92 -19.31 3.61
C GLY A 80 0.04 -18.17 3.93
N SER A 81 0.83 -17.77 2.93
CA SER A 81 1.89 -16.76 3.06
C SER A 81 1.42 -15.31 2.86
N ALA A 82 0.13 -15.08 2.59
CA ALA A 82 -0.40 -13.76 2.24
C ALA A 82 -0.08 -12.66 3.28
N PRO A 83 -0.26 -12.85 4.60
CA PRO A 83 0.08 -11.80 5.59
C PRO A 83 1.55 -11.39 5.56
N ARG A 84 2.45 -12.36 5.34
CA ARG A 84 3.90 -12.11 5.24
C ARG A 84 4.24 -11.37 3.95
N ILE A 85 3.63 -11.75 2.83
CA ILE A 85 3.85 -11.12 1.53
C ILE A 85 3.35 -9.67 1.55
N ILE A 86 2.14 -9.42 2.06
CA ILE A 86 1.56 -8.07 2.19
C ILE A 86 2.46 -7.17 3.03
N ASN A 87 2.95 -7.65 4.19
CA ASN A 87 3.91 -6.91 5.01
C ASN A 87 5.18 -6.54 4.21
N GLY A 88 5.71 -7.48 3.42
CA GLY A 88 6.87 -7.23 2.56
C GLY A 88 6.61 -6.17 1.50
N CYS A 89 5.50 -6.28 0.78
CA CYS A 89 5.10 -5.34 -0.27
C CYS A 89 4.94 -3.91 0.26
N LEU A 90 4.21 -3.75 1.38
CA LEU A 90 3.95 -2.44 1.95
C LEU A 90 5.21 -1.78 2.53
N ARG A 91 6.13 -2.55 3.11
CA ARG A 91 7.43 -2.02 3.58
C ARG A 91 8.29 -1.53 2.42
N THR A 92 8.34 -2.29 1.33
CA THR A 92 9.04 -1.88 0.11
C THR A 92 8.43 -0.60 -0.46
N PHE A 93 7.09 -0.51 -0.49
CA PHE A 93 6.38 0.67 -0.96
C PHE A 93 6.68 1.93 -0.13
N VAL A 94 6.61 1.84 1.21
CA VAL A 94 6.94 2.97 2.10
C VAL A 94 8.37 3.45 1.87
N LYS A 95 9.32 2.52 1.75
CA LYS A 95 10.71 2.84 1.46
C LYS A 95 10.86 3.60 0.12
N GLN A 96 10.14 3.18 -0.92
CA GLN A 96 10.15 3.87 -2.22
C GLN A 96 9.60 5.30 -2.13
N ILE A 97 8.55 5.53 -1.33
CA ILE A 97 8.01 6.88 -1.10
C ILE A 97 9.02 7.75 -0.34
N GLU A 98 9.65 7.21 0.70
CA GLU A 98 10.69 7.92 1.48
C GLU A 98 11.89 8.30 0.60
N GLU A 99 12.31 7.40 -0.30
CA GLU A 99 13.38 7.65 -1.27
C GLU A 99 12.98 8.69 -2.34
N ALA A 100 11.74 8.62 -2.84
CA ALA A 100 11.21 9.58 -3.82
C ALA A 100 10.98 10.97 -3.22
N GLY A 101 10.59 11.05 -1.94
CA GLY A 101 10.48 12.28 -1.16
C GLY A 101 11.82 12.82 -0.64
N GLY A 102 12.90 12.05 -0.77
CA GLY A 102 14.24 12.34 -0.26
C GLY A 102 15.13 13.21 -1.15
N LEU A 103 14.70 13.61 -2.35
CA LEU A 103 15.40 14.60 -3.17
C LEU A 103 15.09 16.03 -2.68
N THR A 104 15.75 16.43 -1.59
CA THR A 104 16.02 17.86 -1.32
C THR A 104 17.32 18.28 -2.05
N PRO A 105 17.44 19.54 -2.51
CA PRO A 105 18.50 19.98 -3.42
C PRO A 105 19.81 20.24 -2.64
N ALA A 106 20.57 19.18 -2.37
CA ALA A 106 21.94 19.31 -1.89
C ALA A 106 22.71 18.02 -2.17
N ASN A 107 23.07 17.79 -3.44
CA ASN A 107 24.39 17.31 -3.83
C ASN A 107 24.51 17.36 -5.34
N SER A 108 24.97 18.52 -5.81
CA SER A 108 25.87 18.60 -6.94
C SER A 108 26.99 17.56 -6.80
N GLY A 109 27.17 16.70 -7.80
CA GLY A 109 28.43 15.96 -7.94
C GLY A 109 28.33 14.54 -8.48
N PHE A 110 27.92 14.40 -9.73
CA PHE A 110 28.49 13.43 -10.69
C PHE A 110 28.29 14.09 -12.07
N GLY A 111 29.27 14.70 -12.72
CA GLY A 111 30.71 14.52 -12.59
C GLY A 111 31.11 13.23 -13.30
N VAL A 112 31.34 13.37 -14.61
CA VAL A 112 31.70 12.41 -15.68
C VAL A 112 30.60 11.50 -16.21
#